data_AF-A0A659UR28-F1
#
_entry.id   AF-A0A659UR28-F1
#
_cell.length_a   1.000
_cell.length_b   1.000
_cell.length_c   1.000
_cell.angle_alpha   90.00
_cell.angle_beta   90.00
_cell.angle_gamma   90.00
#
_symmetry.space_group_name_H-M   'P 1'
#
loop_
_entity.id
_entity.type
_entity.pdbx_description
1 polymer ?
#
loop_
_entity_poly.entity_id
_entity_poly.type
_entity_poly.pdbx_seq_one_letter_code
_entity_poly.pdbx_strand_id
1 'polypeptide(L)'
;PGGNYTFDAMRAASPTPLATAFVLALMLLGAGSKAGLVPLHVWLPLAHPAAPSHVSALMSGVMTKVAVYGFIRVIFDLLGEPAWWSGVVVLFLGGLTAVLGILYALMEKDLKRLLAYSTIENVGVIFVSLGLALAFRANAMPSAAA
;
A
#
# COMPACT_ATOMS: atom_id res chain seq x y z
N PRO A 1 -13.34 -28.17 -8.34
CA PRO A 1 -12.60 -27.15 -7.56
C PRO A 1 -13.18 -27.01 -6.15
N GLY A 2 -12.57 -27.68 -5.15
CA GLY A 2 -13.07 -27.76 -3.77
C GLY A 2 -12.59 -26.65 -2.83
N GLY A 3 -12.23 -25.47 -3.36
CA GLY A 3 -11.77 -24.34 -2.56
C GLY A 3 -12.95 -23.48 -2.07
N ASN A 4 -13.03 -23.27 -0.76
CA ASN A 4 -13.95 -22.30 -0.18
C ASN A 4 -13.33 -20.89 -0.26
N TYR A 5 -14.04 -19.92 -0.85
CA TYR A 5 -13.56 -18.55 -1.07
C TYR A 5 -13.99 -17.56 0.02
N THR A 6 -14.57 -18.04 1.13
CA THR A 6 -14.91 -17.15 2.26
C THR A 6 -13.65 -16.66 2.98
N PHE A 7 -13.74 -15.48 3.60
CA PHE A 7 -12.63 -14.97 4.41
C PHE A 7 -12.27 -15.91 5.57
N ASP A 8 -13.26 -16.58 6.17
CA ASP A 8 -13.01 -17.51 7.26
C ASP A 8 -12.20 -18.72 6.80
N ALA A 9 -12.49 -19.25 5.61
CA ALA A 9 -11.70 -20.33 5.03
C ALA A 9 -10.26 -19.88 4.72
N MET A 10 -10.07 -18.65 4.25
CA MET A 10 -8.74 -18.11 3.96
C MET A 10 -7.93 -17.86 5.23
N ARG A 11 -8.54 -17.38 6.34
CA ARG A 11 -7.85 -17.22 7.63
C ARG A 11 -7.37 -18.55 8.22
N ALA A 12 -8.14 -19.62 8.00
CA ALA A 12 -7.78 -20.96 8.45
C ALA A 12 -6.70 -21.61 7.57
N ALA A 13 -6.40 -21.05 6.39
CA ALA A 13 -5.38 -21.58 5.51
C ALA A 13 -3.98 -21.32 6.07
N SER A 14 -3.08 -22.29 5.94
CA SER A 14 -1.66 -22.17 6.27
C SER A 14 -0.84 -22.17 4.98
N PRO A 15 -0.70 -21.03 4.28
CA PRO A 15 0.04 -20.97 3.03
C PRO A 15 1.52 -21.29 3.25
N THR A 16 2.16 -21.89 2.23
CA THR A 16 3.61 -22.11 2.25
C THR A 16 4.35 -20.78 2.20
N PRO A 17 5.59 -20.68 2.69
CA PRO A 17 6.37 -19.45 2.65
C PRO A 17 6.50 -18.85 1.24
N LEU A 18 6.58 -19.71 0.22
CA LEU A 18 6.60 -19.30 -1.18
C LEU A 18 5.26 -18.69 -1.61
N ALA A 19 4.13 -19.32 -1.25
CA ALA A 19 2.81 -18.75 -1.53
C ALA A 19 2.63 -17.38 -0.85
N THR A 20 3.06 -17.23 0.40
CA THR A 20 3.05 -15.96 1.14
C THR A 20 3.86 -14.88 0.41
N ALA A 21 5.05 -15.22 -0.09
CA ALA A 21 5.88 -14.30 -0.86
C ALA A 21 5.19 -13.86 -2.16
N PHE A 22 4.57 -14.79 -2.89
CA PHE A 22 3.82 -14.49 -4.11
C PHE A 22 2.61 -13.59 -3.83
N VAL A 23 1.83 -13.88 -2.78
CA VAL A 23 0.68 -13.04 -2.42
C VAL A 23 1.13 -11.63 -2.06
N LEU A 24 2.21 -11.47 -1.29
CA LEU A 24 2.75 -10.15 -0.97
C LEU A 24 3.19 -9.40 -2.24
N ALA A 25 3.92 -10.06 -3.14
CA ALA A 25 4.36 -9.45 -4.39
C ALA A 25 3.17 -9.02 -5.26
N LEU A 26 2.15 -9.88 -5.39
CA LEU A 26 0.93 -9.55 -6.14
C LEU A 26 0.13 -8.42 -5.48
N MET A 27 0.08 -8.35 -4.15
CA MET A 27 -0.57 -7.25 -3.44
C MET A 27 0.21 -5.94 -3.61
N LEU A 28 1.54 -5.96 -3.56
CA LEU A 28 2.37 -4.79 -3.84
C LEU A 28 2.20 -4.32 -5.29
N LEU A 29 2.09 -5.23 -6.25
CA LEU A 29 1.84 -4.87 -7.65
C LEU A 29 0.42 -4.36 -7.86
N GLY A 30 -0.61 -5.07 -7.41
CA GLY A 30 -2.01 -4.73 -7.65
C GLY A 30 -2.51 -3.58 -6.77
N ALA A 31 -2.46 -3.76 -5.45
CA ALA A 31 -2.88 -2.73 -4.51
C ALA A 31 -1.91 -1.55 -4.50
N GLY A 32 -0.60 -1.79 -4.59
CA GLY A 32 0.39 -0.71 -4.67
C GLY A 32 0.23 0.15 -5.93
N SER A 33 -0.08 -0.43 -7.10
CA SER A 33 -0.44 0.36 -8.28
C SER A 33 -1.61 1.29 -8.03
N LYS A 34 -2.69 0.78 -7.42
CA LYS A 34 -3.90 1.56 -7.12
C LYS A 34 -3.73 2.55 -5.97
N ALA A 35 -2.81 2.29 -5.05
CA ALA A 35 -2.47 3.21 -3.98
C ALA A 35 -1.56 4.34 -4.47
N GLY A 36 -0.74 4.09 -5.50
CA GLY A 36 0.22 5.05 -6.03
C GLY A 36 1.63 4.87 -5.48
N LEU A 37 2.06 3.64 -5.20
CA LEU A 37 3.45 3.35 -4.83
C LEU A 37 4.40 3.52 -6.00
N VAL A 38 5.62 3.97 -5.74
CA VAL A 38 6.71 3.98 -6.72
C VAL A 38 7.08 2.55 -7.10
N PRO A 39 7.29 2.23 -8.39
CA PRO A 39 7.33 3.11 -9.57
C PRO A 39 5.97 3.32 -10.28
N LEU A 40 4.89 2.74 -9.78
CA LEU A 40 3.58 2.68 -10.44
C LEU A 40 2.67 3.91 -10.16
N HIS A 41 3.23 4.97 -9.58
CA HIS A 41 2.54 6.20 -9.16
C HIS A 41 2.16 7.16 -10.30
N VAL A 42 2.69 6.98 -11.51
CA VAL A 42 2.63 7.94 -12.63
C VAL A 42 1.20 8.30 -13.06
N TRP A 43 0.22 7.42 -12.86
CA TRP A 43 -1.16 7.67 -13.26
C TRP A 43 -1.86 8.74 -12.40
N LEU A 44 -1.48 8.90 -11.13
CA LEU A 44 -2.12 9.84 -10.21
C LEU A 44 -1.91 11.31 -10.65
N PRO A 45 -0.66 11.79 -10.86
CA PRO A 45 -0.42 13.17 -11.29
C PRO A 45 -0.98 13.51 -12.67
N LEU A 46 -1.30 12.51 -13.49
CA LEU A 46 -1.93 12.67 -14.79
C LEU A 46 -3.47 12.70 -14.70
N ALA A 47 -4.06 11.91 -13.79
CA ALA A 47 -5.51 11.81 -13.65
C ALA A 47 -6.12 13.00 -12.89
N HIS A 48 -5.47 13.48 -11.83
CA HIS A 48 -5.99 14.55 -10.99
C HIS A 48 -6.22 15.91 -11.70
N PRO A 49 -5.34 16.36 -12.62
CA PRO A 49 -5.57 17.60 -13.37
C PRO A 49 -6.70 17.49 -14.39
N ALA A 50 -6.84 16.32 -15.02
CA ALA A 50 -7.86 16.04 -16.03
C ALA A 50 -9.26 15.90 -15.43
N ALA A 51 -9.35 15.52 -14.15
CA ALA A 51 -10.62 15.34 -13.46
C ALA A 51 -11.23 16.68 -12.98
N PRO A 52 -12.58 16.80 -12.98
CA PRO A 52 -13.28 17.84 -12.24
C PRO A 52 -12.92 17.81 -10.75
N SER A 53 -12.90 18.98 -10.09
CA SER A 53 -12.34 19.11 -8.73
C SER A 53 -12.98 18.18 -7.68
N HIS A 54 -14.29 17.95 -7.76
CA HIS A 54 -15.01 17.05 -6.86
C HIS A 54 -14.63 15.57 -7.07
N VAL A 55 -14.38 15.16 -8.32
CA VAL A 55 -13.91 13.80 -8.64
C VAL A 55 -12.47 13.62 -8.18
N SER A 56 -11.62 14.62 -8.38
CA SER A 56 -10.24 14.62 -7.90
C SER A 56 -10.16 14.41 -6.39
N ALA A 57 -11.03 15.07 -5.61
CA ALA A 57 -11.14 14.85 -4.17
C ALA A 57 -11.53 13.41 -3.81
N LEU A 58 -12.51 12.81 -4.51
CA LEU A 58 -12.92 11.41 -4.31
C LEU A 58 -11.81 10.41 -4.67
N MET A 59 -11.01 10.69 -5.71
CA MET A 59 -9.87 9.86 -6.09
C MET A 59 -8.78 9.86 -5.02
N SER A 60 -8.44 11.02 -4.46
CA SER A 60 -7.49 11.11 -3.34
C SER A 60 -8.05 10.50 -2.05
N GLY A 61 -9.34 10.69 -1.78
CA GLY A 61 -9.96 10.29 -0.51
C GLY A 61 -10.35 8.82 -0.41
N VAL A 62 -10.95 8.26 -1.47
CA VAL A 62 -11.56 6.92 -1.44
C VAL A 62 -10.75 5.92 -2.25
N MET A 63 -10.44 6.21 -3.51
CA MET A 63 -9.83 5.22 -4.41
C MET A 63 -8.49 4.69 -3.88
N THR A 64 -7.60 5.60 -3.48
CA THR A 64 -6.29 5.20 -2.91
C THR A 64 -6.43 4.48 -1.57
N LYS A 65 -7.41 4.87 -0.74
CA LYS A 65 -7.65 4.29 0.59
C LYS A 65 -8.25 2.90 0.51
N VAL A 66 -9.09 2.62 -0.49
CA VAL A 66 -9.59 1.27 -0.76
C VAL A 66 -8.44 0.32 -1.13
N ALA A 67 -7.44 0.80 -1.88
CA ALA A 67 -6.25 0.00 -2.21
C ALA A 67 -5.41 -0.29 -0.95
N VAL A 68 -5.18 0.72 -0.11
CA VAL A 68 -4.51 0.56 1.19
C VAL A 68 -5.27 -0.44 2.07
N TYR A 69 -6.60 -0.31 2.18
CA TYR A 69 -7.43 -1.24 2.94
C TYR A 69 -7.33 -2.67 2.40
N GLY A 70 -7.36 -2.85 1.07
CA GLY A 70 -7.18 -4.16 0.45
C GLY A 70 -5.83 -4.78 0.82
N PHE A 71 -4.76 -3.99 0.81
CA PHE A 71 -3.44 -4.42 1.28
C PHE A 71 -3.47 -4.85 2.75
N ILE A 72 -4.01 -4.03 3.64
CA ILE A 72 -4.12 -4.34 5.07
C ILE A 72 -4.92 -5.63 5.27
N ARG A 73 -6.09 -5.74 4.63
CA ARG A 73 -6.99 -6.89 4.76
C ARG A 73 -6.31 -8.19 4.32
N VAL A 74 -5.60 -8.20 3.19
CA VAL A 74 -4.94 -9.42 2.74
C VAL A 74 -3.72 -9.74 3.60
N ILE A 75 -2.83 -8.77 3.83
CA ILE A 75 -1.52 -9.03 4.44
C ILE A 75 -1.61 -9.23 5.95
N PHE A 76 -2.45 -8.49 6.66
CA PHE A 76 -2.51 -8.55 8.12
C PHE A 76 -3.55 -9.53 8.65
N ASP A 77 -4.67 -9.72 7.93
CA ASP A 77 -5.82 -10.54 8.38
C ASP A 77 -5.86 -11.91 7.68
N LEU A 78 -5.63 -12.00 6.37
CA LEU A 78 -5.82 -13.25 5.62
C LEU A 78 -4.55 -14.08 5.41
N LEU A 79 -3.36 -13.47 5.34
CA LEU A 79 -2.14 -14.15 4.91
C LEU A 79 -1.40 -14.93 6.01
N GLY A 80 -1.74 -14.67 7.28
CA GLY A 80 -1.11 -15.29 8.44
C GLY A 80 0.14 -14.54 8.94
N GLU A 81 1.11 -15.28 9.48
CA GLU A 81 2.31 -14.69 10.08
C GLU A 81 3.28 -14.12 9.01
N PRO A 82 3.72 -12.86 9.15
CA PRO A 82 4.59 -12.23 8.18
C PRO A 82 6.01 -12.77 8.25
N ALA A 83 6.63 -12.96 7.08
CA ALA A 83 8.06 -13.23 7.02
C ALA A 83 8.88 -12.00 7.43
N TRP A 84 10.05 -12.20 8.05
CA TRP A 84 10.93 -11.13 8.54
C TRP A 84 11.31 -10.09 7.47
N TRP A 85 11.48 -10.52 6.22
CA TRP A 85 11.87 -9.65 5.10
C TRP A 85 10.70 -8.82 4.55
N SER A 86 9.46 -9.21 4.83
CA SER A 86 8.27 -8.56 4.26
C SER A 86 8.15 -7.10 4.73
N GLY A 87 8.39 -6.86 6.02
CA GLY A 87 8.41 -5.52 6.59
C GLY A 87 9.46 -4.61 5.95
N VAL A 88 10.67 -5.13 5.71
CA VAL A 88 11.76 -4.37 5.08
C VAL A 88 11.39 -3.93 3.65
N VAL A 89 10.81 -4.83 2.86
CA VAL A 89 10.39 -4.52 1.47
C VAL A 89 9.30 -3.45 1.46
N VAL A 90 8.28 -3.61 2.30
CA VAL A 90 7.14 -2.67 2.39
C VAL A 90 7.62 -1.30 2.90
N LEU A 91 8.49 -1.28 3.91
CA LEU A 91 9.07 -0.07 4.48
C LEU A 91 9.93 0.67 3.44
N PHE A 92 10.77 -0.04 2.70
CA PHE A 92 11.61 0.54 1.66
C PHE A 92 10.78 1.17 0.54
N LEU A 93 9.77 0.45 0.03
CA LEU A 93 8.87 0.97 -1.01
C LEU A 93 8.04 2.15 -0.52
N GLY A 94 7.52 2.09 0.71
CA GLY A 94 6.81 3.20 1.35
C GLY A 94 7.70 4.43 1.49
N GLY A 95 8.92 4.26 2.00
CA GLY A 95 9.87 5.35 2.20
C GLY A 95 10.30 5.98 0.88
N LEU A 96 10.60 5.17 -0.14
CA LEU A 96 10.91 5.66 -1.48
C LEU A 96 9.73 6.45 -2.07
N THR A 97 8.50 5.98 -1.86
CA THR A 97 7.28 6.67 -2.30
C THR A 97 7.08 8.00 -1.58
N ALA A 98 7.30 8.04 -0.27
CA ALA A 98 7.19 9.26 0.52
C ALA A 98 8.20 10.32 0.07
N VAL A 99 9.48 9.93 -0.04
CA VAL A 99 10.58 10.82 -0.44
C VAL A 99 10.39 11.33 -1.87
N LEU A 100 10.07 10.46 -2.83
CA LEU A 100 9.85 10.92 -4.20
C LEU A 100 8.57 11.75 -4.32
N GLY A 101 7.51 11.39 -3.60
CA GLY A 101 6.26 12.17 -3.55
C GLY A 101 6.49 13.61 -3.10
N ILE A 102 7.23 13.82 -1.99
CA ILE A 102 7.51 15.18 -1.51
C ILE A 102 8.42 15.96 -2.45
N LEU A 103 9.46 15.32 -3.02
CA LEU A 103 10.38 15.97 -3.95
C LEU A 103 9.66 16.46 -5.21
N TYR A 104 8.79 15.62 -5.79
CA TYR A 104 8.00 16.02 -6.95
C TYR A 104 6.94 17.07 -6.61
N ALA A 105 6.31 17.00 -5.44
CA ALA A 105 5.36 18.02 -5.00
C ALA A 105 5.99 19.42 -4.92
N LEU A 106 7.24 19.51 -4.42
CA LEU A 106 7.98 20.77 -4.29
C LEU A 106 8.36 21.40 -5.64
N MET A 107 8.55 20.59 -6.68
CA MET A 107 8.93 21.05 -8.02
C MET A 107 7.72 21.48 -8.87
N GLU A 108 6.52 21.09 -8.47
CA GLU A 108 5.31 21.27 -9.28
C GLU A 108 4.71 22.67 -9.10
N LYS A 109 4.31 23.29 -10.22
CA LYS A 109 3.72 24.65 -10.23
C LYS A 109 2.19 24.62 -10.30
N ASP A 110 1.60 23.51 -10.76
CA ASP A 110 0.16 23.33 -10.83
C ASP A 110 -0.39 22.80 -9.49
N LEU A 111 -1.37 23.49 -8.92
CA LEU A 111 -1.92 23.16 -7.62
C LEU A 111 -2.57 21.75 -7.59
N LYS A 112 -3.24 21.32 -8.66
CA LYS A 112 -3.88 19.99 -8.69
C LYS A 112 -2.84 18.88 -8.73
N ARG A 113 -1.74 19.08 -9.47
CA ARG A 113 -0.62 18.12 -9.54
C ARG A 113 0.16 18.09 -8.24
N LEU A 114 0.37 19.24 -7.60
CA LEU A 114 0.97 19.32 -6.27
C LEU A 114 0.18 18.50 -5.25
N LEU A 115 -1.16 18.63 -5.23
CA LEU A 115 -2.02 17.85 -4.35
C LEU A 115 -2.01 16.35 -4.66
N ALA A 116 -1.86 15.96 -5.93
CA ALA A 116 -1.69 14.57 -6.33
C ALA A 116 -0.38 13.99 -5.78
N TYR A 117 0.74 14.73 -5.89
CA TYR A 117 2.02 14.29 -5.32
C TYR A 117 2.02 14.27 -3.79
N SER A 118 1.34 15.21 -3.13
CA SER A 118 1.13 15.15 -1.68
C SER A 118 0.29 13.93 -1.28
N THR A 119 -0.67 13.50 -2.10
CA THR A 119 -1.40 12.23 -1.86
C THR A 119 -0.45 11.03 -1.96
N ILE A 120 0.45 11.00 -2.94
CA ILE A 120 1.47 9.94 -3.10
C ILE A 120 2.40 9.91 -1.88
N GLU A 121 2.85 11.06 -1.42
CA GLU A 121 3.71 11.19 -0.22
C GLU A 121 3.03 10.58 1.01
N ASN A 122 1.78 10.98 1.29
CA ASN A 122 1.00 10.46 2.41
C ASN A 122 0.76 8.95 2.31
N VAL A 123 0.55 8.42 1.11
CA VAL A 123 0.47 6.96 0.89
C VAL A 123 1.81 6.30 1.22
N GLY A 124 2.93 6.91 0.82
CA GLY A 124 4.26 6.46 1.20
C GLY A 124 4.43 6.37 2.72
N VAL A 125 4.03 7.40 3.47
CA VAL A 125 4.07 7.43 4.94
C VAL A 125 3.22 6.30 5.54
N ILE A 126 2.02 6.07 5.01
CA ILE A 126 1.17 4.94 5.44
C ILE A 126 1.91 3.60 5.24
N PHE A 127 2.52 3.39 4.07
CA PHE A 127 3.25 2.15 3.79
C PHE A 127 4.52 2.00 4.63
N VAL A 128 5.20 3.08 5.01
CA VAL A 128 6.29 3.03 6.00
C VAL A 128 5.77 2.48 7.33
N SER A 129 4.66 3.03 7.85
CA SER A 129 4.05 2.58 9.10
C SER A 129 3.62 1.11 9.03
N LEU A 130 2.99 0.69 7.92
CA LEU A 130 2.61 -0.71 7.69
C LEU A 130 3.83 -1.64 7.61
N GLY A 131 4.91 -1.22 6.94
CA GLY A 131 6.15 -1.97 6.87
C GLY A 131 6.81 -2.14 8.23
N LEU A 132 6.77 -1.10 9.06
CA LEU A 132 7.25 -1.15 10.44
C LEU A 132 6.41 -2.10 11.31
N ALA A 133 5.08 -2.04 11.19
CA ALA A 133 4.17 -2.96 11.88
C ALA A 133 4.43 -4.42 11.50
N LEU A 134 4.68 -4.71 10.22
CA LEU A 134 5.06 -6.04 9.74
C LEU A 134 6.40 -6.50 10.32
N ALA A 135 7.40 -5.60 10.36
CA ALA A 135 8.71 -5.91 10.93
C ALA A 135 8.60 -6.24 12.43
N PHE A 136 7.82 -5.47 13.20
CA PHE A 136 7.61 -5.75 14.62
C PHE A 136 6.80 -7.03 14.87
N ARG A 137 5.77 -7.31 14.07
CA ARG A 137 5.05 -8.60 14.13
C ARG A 137 6.00 -9.79 13.89
N ALA A 138 6.83 -9.71 12.85
CA ALA A 138 7.78 -10.78 12.52
C ALA A 138 8.85 -11.00 13.61
N ASN A 139 9.12 -9.99 14.45
CA ASN A 139 10.04 -10.07 15.59
C ASN A 139 9.33 -10.32 16.93
N ALA A 140 8.05 -10.74 16.92
CA ALA A 140 7.26 -11.01 18.11
C ALA A 140 7.18 -9.83 19.11
N MET A 141 7.12 -8.60 18.59
CA MET A 141 6.95 -7.36 19.38
C MET A 141 5.54 -6.78 19.18
N PRO A 142 4.48 -7.40 19.72
CA PRO A 142 3.10 -7.03 19.43
C PRO A 142 2.72 -5.63 19.94
N SER A 143 3.33 -5.16 21.03
CA SER A 143 3.09 -3.82 21.57
C SER A 143 3.63 -2.69 20.69
N ALA A 144 4.71 -2.96 19.94
CA ALA A 144 5.28 -2.01 18.98
C ALA A 144 4.60 -2.09 17.61
N ALA A 145 3.94 -3.22 17.31
CA ALA A 145 3.22 -3.45 16.06
C ALA A 145 1.77 -2.89 16.05
N ALA A 146 1.28 -2.42 17.20
CA ALA A 146 -0.09 -1.94 17.41
C ALA A 146 -0.29 -0.48 16.98
#